data_AF-A0A661YM05-F1
#
_entry.id   AF-A0A661YM05-F1
#
_cell.length_a   1.000
_cell.length_b   1.000
_cell.length_c   1.000
_cell.angle_alpha   90.00
_cell.angle_beta   90.00
_cell.angle_gamma   90.00
#
_symmetry.space_group_name_H-M   'P 1'
#
loop_
_entity.id
_entity.type
_entity.pdbx_description
1 polymer ?
#
loop_
_entity_poly.entity_id
_entity_poly.type
_entity_poly.pdbx_seq_one_letter_code
_entity_poly.pdbx_strand_id
1 'polypeptide(L)'
;MKELIYIEEPNILFAHGQKCTDARDGLALFGPLNKLYGIKSGVIGTKKGLKIFKDYLDHIQKPIYNSNSITRPMFPGFEAVFDCKWESTGITFKEVTNEDIGKLLYNSSTYKRTYDLVSLFINKIISANKNEDENVDVWFVIVPDEIYKYCRPNSVLPKEMVQTKALMSKSKAKSFRYEPSLFPDINVELKEQEKEAETYNYDAQFHDQFKARLLEHTIPTQIFRESTLAWRDFKNAFGLPIRDFSKIEGHLAWTISTAAFYKAGGKPWKLSDVRNGVCYLGLVYKKVEKSKNPRNACCAAQMFLDNGDGTVFKGEVGPWYNPKNGQYHLKPKEAKALLSQSLNSYKELIGEYPKEVFIHAKTRFDHQEWNAFMEVTPKETNLVGVTISKTKPLKLY
;
A
#
# COMPACT_ATOMS: atom_id res chain seq x y z
N MET A 1 -37.72 -19.41 -14.94
CA MET A 1 -37.04 -18.31 -14.21
C MET A 1 -35.78 -18.91 -13.60
N LYS A 2 -34.61 -18.28 -13.68
CA LYS A 2 -33.43 -18.82 -12.96
C LYS A 2 -33.69 -18.64 -11.47
N GLU A 3 -33.53 -19.70 -10.69
CA GLU A 3 -33.64 -19.64 -9.24
C GLU A 3 -32.53 -18.73 -8.70
N LEU A 4 -32.91 -17.70 -7.97
CA LEU A 4 -31.97 -16.79 -7.31
C LEU A 4 -31.71 -17.34 -5.91
N ILE A 5 -30.45 -17.63 -5.62
CA ILE A 5 -30.02 -18.05 -4.29
C ILE A 5 -29.50 -16.81 -3.57
N TYR A 6 -30.14 -16.45 -2.46
CA TYR A 6 -29.63 -15.43 -1.55
C TYR A 6 -28.55 -16.05 -0.66
N ILE A 7 -27.37 -15.42 -0.63
CA ILE A 7 -26.26 -15.81 0.23
C ILE A 7 -26.15 -14.72 1.29
N GLU A 8 -26.26 -15.12 2.56
CA GLU A 8 -26.09 -14.20 3.70
C GLU A 8 -24.69 -13.61 3.73
N GLU A 9 -24.59 -12.37 4.24
CA GLU A 9 -23.29 -11.73 4.41
C GLU A 9 -22.47 -12.50 5.47
N PRO A 10 -21.17 -12.77 5.20
CA PRO A 10 -20.35 -13.49 6.14
C PRO A 10 -20.08 -12.65 7.39
N ASN A 11 -20.04 -13.33 8.54
CA ASN A 11 -19.64 -12.70 9.78
C ASN A 11 -18.12 -12.46 9.85
N ILE A 12 -17.75 -11.47 10.65
CA ILE A 12 -16.38 -11.17 11.08
C ILE A 12 -16.30 -11.19 12.61
N LEU A 13 -15.13 -11.55 13.12
CA LEU A 13 -14.83 -11.79 14.52
C LEU A 13 -14.07 -10.61 15.13
N PHE A 14 -14.49 -10.23 16.34
CA PHE A 14 -13.94 -9.14 17.15
C PHE A 14 -13.45 -9.65 18.52
N ALA A 15 -13.17 -8.73 19.46
CA ALA A 15 -12.81 -9.10 20.82
C ALA A 15 -13.85 -10.01 21.48
N HIS A 16 -13.42 -10.76 22.49
CA HIS A 16 -14.27 -11.68 23.26
C HIS A 16 -15.03 -12.72 22.41
N GLY A 17 -14.57 -13.00 21.19
CA GLY A 17 -15.20 -13.98 20.29
C GLY A 17 -16.53 -13.52 19.69
N GLN A 18 -16.85 -12.23 19.76
CA GLN A 18 -18.09 -11.68 19.23
C GLN A 18 -18.08 -11.61 17.70
N LYS A 19 -19.25 -11.82 17.09
CA LYS A 19 -19.43 -11.83 15.63
C LYS A 19 -20.39 -10.73 15.19
N CYS A 20 -20.07 -10.04 14.10
CA CYS A 20 -20.94 -9.07 13.44
C CYS A 20 -20.68 -9.10 11.92
N THR A 21 -21.62 -8.63 11.10
CA THR A 21 -21.42 -8.49 9.65
C THR A 21 -20.73 -7.17 9.29
N ASP A 22 -21.03 -6.08 10.01
CA ASP A 22 -20.41 -4.77 9.79
C ASP A 22 -19.18 -4.55 10.67
N ALA A 23 -18.09 -4.08 10.02
CA ALA A 23 -16.81 -3.85 10.68
C ALA A 23 -16.83 -2.71 11.71
N ARG A 24 -17.62 -1.67 11.45
CA ARG A 24 -17.68 -0.48 12.30
C ARG A 24 -18.54 -0.73 13.52
N ASP A 25 -19.68 -1.38 13.32
CA ASP A 25 -20.57 -1.76 14.43
C ASP A 25 -19.86 -2.74 15.35
N GLY A 26 -19.23 -3.78 14.80
CA GLY A 26 -18.49 -4.74 15.62
C GLY A 26 -17.32 -4.13 16.37
N LEU A 27 -16.54 -3.22 15.74
CA LEU A 27 -15.49 -2.49 16.47
C LEU A 27 -16.06 -1.57 17.55
N ALA A 28 -17.13 -0.83 17.27
CA ALA A 28 -17.72 0.10 18.23
C ALA A 28 -18.35 -0.62 19.43
N LEU A 29 -18.91 -1.82 19.23
CA LEU A 29 -19.59 -2.59 20.26
C LEU A 29 -18.64 -3.50 21.04
N PHE A 30 -17.68 -4.12 20.35
CA PHE A 30 -16.86 -5.21 20.91
C PHE A 30 -15.38 -4.88 20.98
N GLY A 31 -14.90 -3.86 20.28
CA GLY A 31 -13.47 -3.53 20.20
C GLY A 31 -12.68 -4.48 19.28
N PRO A 32 -11.36 -4.25 19.15
CA PRO A 32 -10.52 -4.98 18.22
C PRO A 32 -10.20 -6.41 18.68
N LEU A 33 -9.90 -7.31 17.74
CA LEU A 33 -9.60 -8.72 18.03
C LEU A 33 -8.43 -8.91 19.00
N ASN A 34 -7.38 -8.09 18.89
CA ASN A 34 -6.28 -8.04 19.86
C ASN A 34 -6.15 -6.64 20.44
N LYS A 35 -5.66 -6.57 21.68
CA LYS A 35 -5.45 -5.32 22.40
C LYS A 35 -4.05 -4.77 22.13
N LEU A 36 -3.97 -3.46 21.83
CA LEU A 36 -2.74 -2.69 21.84
C LEU A 36 -2.83 -1.63 22.94
N TYR A 37 -1.76 -1.45 23.72
CA TYR A 37 -1.77 -0.46 24.81
C TYR A 37 -1.62 0.98 24.31
N GLY A 38 -0.88 1.18 23.22
CA GLY A 38 -0.73 2.50 22.60
C GLY A 38 0.01 2.43 21.28
N ILE A 39 -0.07 3.50 20.50
CA ILE A 39 0.64 3.67 19.23
C ILE A 39 1.73 4.72 19.39
N LYS A 40 2.99 4.31 19.33
CA LYS A 40 4.15 5.20 19.25
C LYS A 40 4.28 5.71 17.83
N SER A 41 3.85 6.95 17.61
CA SER A 41 3.82 7.54 16.29
C SER A 41 5.05 8.42 16.01
N GLY A 42 5.64 8.23 14.84
CA GLY A 42 6.65 9.13 14.29
C GLY A 42 6.01 10.00 13.22
N VAL A 43 6.38 11.27 13.14
CA VAL A 43 5.90 12.20 12.11
C VAL A 43 7.09 12.77 11.34
N ILE A 44 6.99 12.73 10.03
CA ILE A 44 7.90 13.45 9.13
C ILE A 44 7.12 14.42 8.26
N GLY A 45 7.61 15.65 8.20
CA GLY A 45 6.98 16.72 7.43
C GLY A 45 7.42 18.10 7.92
N THR A 46 6.69 19.10 7.47
CA THR A 46 6.90 20.50 7.90
C THR A 46 6.36 20.71 9.31
N LYS A 47 6.79 21.79 10.00
CA LYS A 47 6.19 22.20 11.29
C LYS A 47 4.67 22.40 11.19
N LYS A 48 4.20 22.94 10.06
CA LYS A 48 2.76 23.06 9.75
C LYS A 48 2.10 21.68 9.66
N GLY A 49 2.72 20.74 8.94
CA GLY A 49 2.24 19.37 8.82
C GLY A 49 2.16 18.64 10.17
N LEU A 50 3.14 18.84 11.06
CA LEU A 50 3.11 18.32 12.43
C LEU A 50 1.92 18.88 13.21
N LYS A 51 1.68 20.20 13.14
CA LYS A 51 0.54 20.84 13.78
C LYS A 51 -0.78 20.26 13.28
N ILE A 52 -0.97 20.20 11.96
CA ILE A 52 -2.16 19.60 11.33
C ILE A 52 -2.41 18.17 11.82
N PHE A 53 -1.34 17.38 11.92
CA PHE A 53 -1.47 16.01 12.39
C PHE A 53 -1.86 15.92 13.87
N LYS A 54 -1.25 16.74 14.74
CA LYS A 54 -1.63 16.82 16.16
C LYS A 54 -3.08 17.23 16.35
N ASP A 55 -3.50 18.30 15.66
CA ASP A 55 -4.88 18.80 15.70
C ASP A 55 -5.86 17.71 15.21
N TYR A 56 -5.47 16.93 14.19
CA TYR A 56 -6.28 15.81 13.71
C TYR A 56 -6.35 14.65 14.71
N LEU A 57 -5.25 14.31 15.40
CA LEU A 57 -5.25 13.30 16.45
C LEU A 57 -6.20 13.68 17.59
N ASP A 58 -6.16 14.93 18.04
CA ASP A 58 -7.04 15.42 19.11
C ASP A 58 -8.52 15.42 18.66
N HIS A 59 -8.78 15.64 17.37
CA HIS A 59 -10.13 15.58 16.79
C HIS A 59 -10.69 14.17 16.76
N ILE A 60 -9.89 13.16 16.36
CA ILE A 60 -10.34 11.76 16.31
C ILE A 60 -10.49 11.10 17.68
N GLN A 61 -10.03 11.72 18.78
CA GLN A 61 -10.36 11.20 20.11
C GLN A 61 -11.83 11.43 20.53
N LYS A 62 -12.57 12.24 19.76
CA LYS A 62 -13.96 12.62 20.05
C LYS A 62 -14.92 12.05 19.01
N PRO A 63 -16.24 12.01 19.30
CA PRO A 63 -17.25 11.64 18.32
C PRO A 63 -17.23 12.54 17.08
N ILE A 64 -17.08 11.95 15.90
CA ILE A 64 -17.10 12.63 14.60
C ILE A 64 -18.34 12.20 13.81
N TYR A 65 -19.21 13.17 13.55
CA TYR A 65 -20.45 12.96 12.82
C TYR A 65 -20.30 13.22 11.33
N ASN A 66 -21.00 12.42 10.54
CA ASN A 66 -21.19 12.69 9.12
C ASN A 66 -22.38 13.64 8.95
N SER A 67 -22.43 14.40 7.85
CA SER A 67 -23.62 15.18 7.50
C SER A 67 -24.89 14.32 7.40
N ASN A 68 -24.76 13.04 7.02
CA ASN A 68 -25.80 12.02 7.11
C ASN A 68 -25.23 10.80 7.85
N SER A 69 -25.53 10.71 9.15
CA SER A 69 -25.07 9.61 9.99
C SER A 69 -26.00 8.38 9.98
N ILE A 70 -27.15 8.45 9.28
CA ILE A 70 -28.11 7.34 9.19
C ILE A 70 -27.58 6.24 8.26
N THR A 71 -27.05 6.63 7.11
CA THR A 71 -26.49 5.69 6.10
C THR A 71 -25.01 5.39 6.33
N ARG A 72 -24.37 6.14 7.23
CA ARG A 72 -22.93 6.05 7.53
C ARG A 72 -22.74 6.24 9.03
N PRO A 73 -22.39 5.18 9.77
CA PRO A 73 -22.11 5.30 11.20
C PRO A 73 -21.14 6.45 11.50
N MET A 74 -21.43 7.19 12.56
CA MET A 74 -20.47 8.17 13.11
C MET A 74 -19.19 7.44 13.57
N PHE A 75 -18.11 8.18 13.80
CA PHE A 75 -16.92 7.62 14.44
C PHE A 75 -16.96 7.97 15.94
N PRO A 76 -17.05 7.00 16.86
CA PRO A 76 -17.18 7.28 18.29
C PRO A 76 -15.97 7.98 18.92
N GLY A 77 -14.78 7.70 18.41
CA GLY A 77 -13.50 8.16 18.94
C GLY A 77 -12.46 7.03 18.90
N PHE A 78 -11.18 7.36 18.70
CA PHE A 78 -10.14 6.36 18.51
C PHE A 78 -9.99 5.44 19.72
N GLU A 79 -9.76 6.00 20.91
CA GLU A 79 -9.58 5.21 22.13
C GLU A 79 -10.85 4.41 22.48
N ALA A 80 -12.04 4.98 22.27
CA ALA A 80 -13.30 4.30 22.52
C ALA A 80 -13.52 3.07 21.63
N VAL A 81 -13.02 3.10 20.39
CA VAL A 81 -13.18 2.02 19.41
C VAL A 81 -12.08 0.95 19.54
N PHE A 82 -10.85 1.38 19.79
CA PHE A 82 -9.67 0.51 19.73
C PHE A 82 -9.11 0.12 21.10
N ASP A 83 -9.62 0.69 22.20
CA ASP A 83 -9.13 0.47 23.57
C ASP A 83 -7.59 0.64 23.65
N CYS A 84 -7.11 1.66 22.95
CA CYS A 84 -5.70 1.90 22.64
C CYS A 84 -5.41 3.40 22.62
N LYS A 85 -4.30 3.81 23.25
CA LYS A 85 -3.89 5.22 23.28
C LYS A 85 -3.16 5.65 22.01
N TRP A 86 -3.63 6.72 21.39
CA TRP A 86 -2.92 7.37 20.28
C TRP A 86 -2.93 8.89 20.48
N GLU A 87 -1.92 9.38 21.19
CA GLU A 87 -1.87 10.75 21.71
C GLU A 87 -1.05 11.69 20.81
N SER A 88 -1.40 12.97 20.82
CA SER A 88 -0.64 14.03 20.14
C SER A 88 0.64 14.43 20.88
N THR A 89 0.75 14.02 22.15
CA THR A 89 1.95 14.11 22.99
C THR A 89 2.87 12.90 22.77
N GLY A 90 4.19 13.12 22.79
CA GLY A 90 5.15 12.01 22.64
C GLY A 90 5.39 11.55 21.20
N ILE A 91 5.02 12.37 20.19
CA ILE A 91 5.34 12.10 18.79
C ILE A 91 6.82 12.34 18.50
N THR A 92 7.49 11.34 17.95
CA THR A 92 8.85 11.51 17.41
C THR A 92 8.79 12.31 16.11
N PHE A 93 9.27 13.56 16.12
CA PHE A 93 9.19 14.43 14.95
C PHE A 93 10.53 14.57 14.23
N LYS A 94 10.52 14.37 12.91
CA LYS A 94 11.65 14.70 12.02
C LYS A 94 11.23 15.80 11.05
N GLU A 95 11.83 16.97 11.22
CA GLU A 95 11.49 18.15 10.42
C GLU A 95 12.04 18.06 8.99
N VAL A 96 11.19 18.40 8.03
CA VAL A 96 11.53 18.74 6.65
C VAL A 96 11.10 20.19 6.43
N THR A 97 12.07 21.09 6.18
CA THR A 97 11.77 22.52 6.06
C THR A 97 11.14 22.86 4.71
N ASN A 98 10.35 23.93 4.66
CA ASN A 98 9.80 24.44 3.38
C ASN A 98 10.91 24.88 2.42
N GLU A 99 12.04 25.36 2.95
CA GLU A 99 13.21 25.75 2.17
C GLU A 99 13.84 24.55 1.47
N ASP A 100 14.03 23.44 2.19
CA ASP A 100 14.57 22.20 1.61
C ASP A 100 13.63 21.63 0.55
N ILE A 101 12.31 21.66 0.80
CA ILE A 101 11.31 21.24 -0.18
C ILE A 101 11.37 22.14 -1.42
N GLY A 102 11.38 23.47 -1.24
CA GLY A 102 11.43 24.43 -2.34
C GLY A 102 12.66 24.24 -3.23
N LYS A 103 13.85 24.07 -2.62
CA LYS A 103 15.10 23.82 -3.35
C LYS A 103 15.02 22.61 -4.29
N LEU A 104 14.31 21.55 -3.88
CA LEU A 104 14.23 20.30 -4.65
C LEU A 104 13.01 20.24 -5.59
N LEU A 105 11.89 20.85 -5.18
CA LEU A 105 10.60 20.76 -5.87
C LEU A 105 10.62 21.48 -7.23
N TYR A 106 11.32 22.61 -7.32
CA TYR A 106 11.33 23.49 -8.50
C TYR A 106 12.32 23.07 -9.60
N ASN A 107 12.66 21.78 -9.67
CA ASN A 107 13.47 21.20 -10.74
C ASN A 107 12.59 20.80 -11.95
N SER A 108 13.06 21.12 -13.16
CA SER A 108 12.34 20.85 -14.40
C SER A 108 12.07 19.36 -14.65
N SER A 109 12.97 18.46 -14.22
CA SER A 109 12.76 17.01 -14.36
C SER A 109 11.89 16.46 -13.24
N THR A 110 10.77 15.85 -13.61
CA THR A 110 9.87 15.16 -12.65
C THR A 110 10.58 14.00 -11.94
N TYR A 111 11.41 13.24 -12.64
CA TYR A 111 12.10 12.10 -12.05
C TYR A 111 13.12 12.56 -11.00
N LYS A 112 13.89 13.61 -11.31
CA LYS A 112 14.88 14.18 -10.41
C LYS A 112 14.25 14.76 -9.16
N ARG A 113 13.27 15.68 -9.29
CA ARG A 113 12.60 16.26 -8.12
C ARG A 113 11.92 15.21 -7.24
N THR A 114 11.23 14.23 -7.83
CA THR A 114 10.58 13.17 -7.05
C THR A 114 11.63 12.33 -6.34
N TYR A 115 12.71 11.92 -7.01
CA TYR A 115 13.80 11.16 -6.39
C TYR A 115 14.46 11.90 -5.23
N ASP A 116 14.79 13.17 -5.42
CA ASP A 116 15.47 13.98 -4.41
C ASP A 116 14.56 14.23 -3.20
N LEU A 117 13.29 14.58 -3.44
CA LEU A 117 12.30 14.75 -2.37
C LEU A 117 12.04 13.44 -1.61
N VAL A 118 11.87 12.32 -2.32
CA VAL A 118 11.69 11.03 -1.64
C VAL A 118 12.92 10.68 -0.81
N SER A 119 14.14 10.91 -1.33
CA SER A 119 15.38 10.71 -0.58
C SER A 119 15.45 11.58 0.67
N LEU A 120 15.05 12.86 0.58
CA LEU A 120 15.02 13.77 1.73
C LEU A 120 14.16 13.23 2.88
N PHE A 121 12.96 12.73 2.57
CA PHE A 121 12.07 12.17 3.59
C PHE A 121 12.58 10.81 4.11
N ILE A 122 12.96 9.90 3.21
CA ILE A 122 13.37 8.53 3.59
C ILE A 122 14.64 8.55 4.44
N ASN A 123 15.65 9.35 4.08
CA ASN A 123 16.92 9.38 4.80
C ASN A 123 16.73 9.79 6.27
N LYS A 124 15.81 10.73 6.54
CA LYS A 124 15.46 11.16 7.90
C LYS A 124 14.77 10.04 8.69
N ILE A 125 13.86 9.28 8.07
CA ILE A 125 13.21 8.13 8.72
C ILE A 125 14.25 7.02 9.01
N ILE A 126 15.08 6.65 8.03
CA ILE A 126 16.10 5.61 8.21
C ILE A 126 17.09 6.01 9.30
N SER A 127 17.54 7.27 9.32
CA SER A 127 18.44 7.76 10.36
C SER A 127 17.78 7.74 11.75
N ALA A 128 16.48 7.99 11.84
CA ALA A 128 15.74 7.90 13.09
C ALA A 128 15.66 6.44 13.58
N ASN A 129 15.27 5.51 12.70
CA ASN A 129 15.12 4.09 13.04
C ASN A 129 16.45 3.38 13.35
N LYS A 130 17.59 3.92 12.91
CA LYS A 130 18.91 3.39 13.30
C LYS A 130 19.30 3.76 14.74
N ASN A 131 18.67 4.80 15.30
CA ASN A 131 18.92 5.21 16.68
C ASN A 131 17.91 4.47 17.57
N GLU A 132 18.40 3.55 18.42
CA GLU A 132 17.56 2.65 19.23
C GLU A 132 16.68 3.36 20.28
N ASP A 133 16.96 4.63 20.57
CA ASP A 133 16.21 5.44 21.54
C ASP A 133 14.80 5.83 21.05
N GLU A 134 14.54 5.80 19.74
CA GLU A 134 13.27 6.22 19.12
C GLU A 134 12.47 5.02 18.58
N ASN A 135 11.94 4.18 19.47
CA ASN A 135 11.04 3.09 19.06
C ASN A 135 9.70 3.65 18.55
N VAL A 136 9.55 3.71 17.22
CA VAL A 136 8.34 4.16 16.50
C VAL A 136 7.64 2.97 15.85
N ASP A 137 6.36 2.78 16.17
CA ASP A 137 5.54 1.71 15.58
C ASP A 137 5.15 2.05 14.15
N VAL A 138 4.74 3.30 13.90
CA VAL A 138 4.30 3.77 12.57
C VAL A 138 4.76 5.19 12.30
N TRP A 139 5.36 5.40 11.12
CA TRP A 139 5.69 6.73 10.62
C TRP A 139 4.57 7.33 9.75
N PHE A 140 4.09 8.51 10.15
CA PHE A 140 3.13 9.31 9.43
C PHE A 140 3.85 10.41 8.63
N VAL A 141 3.73 10.32 7.32
CA VAL A 141 4.38 11.22 6.36
C VAL A 141 3.36 12.28 5.95
N ILE A 142 3.52 13.49 6.47
CA ILE A 142 2.60 14.60 6.18
C ILE A 142 3.18 15.41 5.03
N VAL A 143 2.56 15.24 3.86
CA VAL A 143 3.05 15.76 2.59
C VAL A 143 2.27 17.03 2.22
N PRO A 144 2.96 18.16 2.00
CA PRO A 144 2.34 19.35 1.43
C PRO A 144 1.69 19.06 0.06
N ASP A 145 0.54 19.68 -0.20
CA ASP A 145 -0.22 19.45 -1.43
C ASP A 145 0.56 19.76 -2.72
N GLU A 146 1.55 20.65 -2.66
CA GLU A 146 2.44 20.96 -3.79
C GLU A 146 3.27 19.76 -4.23
N ILE A 147 3.83 18.99 -3.30
CA ILE A 147 4.57 17.76 -3.61
C ILE A 147 3.63 16.77 -4.30
N TYR A 148 2.41 16.60 -3.79
CA TYR A 148 1.44 15.72 -4.44
C TYR A 148 1.07 16.18 -5.86
N LYS A 149 0.94 17.50 -6.06
CA LYS A 149 0.56 18.09 -7.36
C LYS A 149 1.67 17.95 -8.41
N TYR A 150 2.92 18.13 -8.02
CA TYR A 150 4.06 18.24 -8.95
C TYR A 150 5.00 17.02 -8.98
N CYS A 151 4.87 16.07 -8.06
CA CYS A 151 5.63 14.80 -8.05
C CYS A 151 4.74 13.62 -8.45
N ARG A 152 4.08 13.75 -9.60
CA ARG A 152 3.25 12.70 -10.21
C ARG A 152 3.57 12.54 -11.70
N PRO A 153 3.33 11.35 -12.28
CA PRO A 153 3.57 11.13 -13.70
C PRO A 153 2.84 12.17 -14.56
N ASN A 154 3.52 12.66 -15.60
CA ASN A 154 3.03 13.69 -16.52
C ASN A 154 2.68 15.05 -15.90
N SER A 155 3.03 15.33 -14.64
CA SER A 155 2.87 16.69 -14.11
C SER A 155 3.93 17.63 -14.68
N VAL A 156 3.51 18.82 -15.08
CA VAL A 156 4.37 19.88 -15.58
C VAL A 156 4.37 21.03 -14.58
N LEU A 157 5.56 21.52 -14.24
CA LEU A 157 5.70 22.74 -13.45
C LEU A 157 5.40 23.96 -14.34
N PRO A 158 4.68 24.99 -13.84
CA PRO A 158 4.60 26.27 -14.52
C PRO A 158 6.00 26.82 -14.81
N LYS A 159 6.23 27.38 -16.01
CA LYS A 159 7.57 27.83 -16.45
C LYS A 159 8.20 28.84 -15.47
N GLU A 160 7.38 29.69 -14.87
CA GLU A 160 7.78 30.72 -13.90
C GLU A 160 8.30 30.13 -12.57
N MET A 161 7.91 28.89 -12.24
CA MET A 161 8.31 28.20 -11.01
C MET A 161 9.55 27.31 -11.21
N VAL A 162 10.12 27.23 -12.41
CA VAL A 162 11.30 26.38 -12.67
C VAL A 162 12.56 27.14 -12.29
N GLN A 163 13.23 26.68 -11.23
CA GLN A 163 14.48 27.27 -10.73
C GLN A 163 15.71 26.51 -11.22
N THR A 164 15.59 25.20 -11.45
CA THR A 164 16.71 24.35 -11.90
C THR A 164 16.33 23.57 -13.15
N LYS A 165 17.23 23.57 -14.15
CA LYS A 165 17.07 22.77 -15.37
C LYS A 165 17.68 21.38 -15.17
N ALA A 166 17.03 20.36 -15.72
CA ALA A 166 17.54 19.00 -15.81
C ALA A 166 18.80 18.94 -16.67
N LEU A 167 19.79 18.13 -16.26
CA LEU A 167 21.03 17.94 -17.02
C LEU A 167 20.81 17.04 -18.23
N MET A 168 19.81 16.16 -18.19
CA MET A 168 19.56 15.21 -19.28
C MET A 168 18.07 14.89 -19.50
N SER A 169 17.74 14.43 -20.71
CA SER A 169 16.40 13.96 -21.06
C SER A 169 16.20 12.48 -20.71
N LYS A 170 14.94 12.06 -20.56
CA LYS A 170 14.57 10.66 -20.31
C LYS A 170 15.09 9.69 -21.38
N SER A 171 15.20 10.14 -22.64
CA SER A 171 15.73 9.33 -23.74
C SER A 171 17.24 9.09 -23.56
N LYS A 172 17.99 10.15 -23.23
CA LYS A 172 19.43 10.08 -22.96
C LYS A 172 19.75 9.29 -21.68
N ALA A 173 18.92 9.40 -20.64
CA ALA A 173 19.07 8.59 -19.43
C ALA A 173 18.87 7.08 -19.67
N LYS A 174 18.13 6.68 -20.74
CA LYS A 174 17.94 5.27 -21.08
C LYS A 174 19.20 4.65 -21.69
N SER A 175 20.03 5.41 -22.42
CA SER A 175 21.27 4.89 -23.00
C SER A 175 22.31 4.58 -21.92
N PHE A 176 22.49 5.48 -20.94
CA PHE A 176 23.40 5.29 -19.80
C PHE A 176 23.11 4.04 -18.96
N ARG A 177 21.88 3.51 -18.98
CA ARG A 177 21.55 2.25 -18.28
C ARG A 177 22.12 1.01 -18.93
N TYR A 178 22.27 1.02 -20.24
CA TYR A 178 22.70 -0.15 -21.01
C TYR A 178 24.18 -0.07 -21.36
N GLU A 179 24.72 1.13 -21.45
CA GLU A 179 26.14 1.42 -21.66
C GLU A 179 26.56 2.46 -20.61
N PRO A 180 26.97 2.01 -19.41
CA PRO A 180 27.60 2.90 -18.43
C PRO A 180 28.88 3.48 -19.02
N SER A 181 29.27 4.69 -18.62
CA SER A 181 30.56 5.24 -19.04
C SER A 181 31.68 4.39 -18.46
N LEU A 182 32.75 4.17 -19.25
CA LEU A 182 33.91 3.39 -18.80
C LEU A 182 34.81 4.18 -17.84
N PHE A 183 34.67 5.51 -17.75
CA PHE A 183 35.51 6.39 -16.92
C PHE A 183 34.75 7.56 -16.25
N PRO A 184 33.73 7.31 -15.41
CA PRO A 184 32.96 8.38 -14.78
C PRO A 184 33.73 9.14 -13.69
N ASP A 185 34.76 8.54 -13.09
CA ASP A 185 35.53 9.17 -12.01
C ASP A 185 36.52 10.26 -12.49
N ILE A 186 36.76 10.35 -13.80
CA ILE A 186 37.71 11.30 -14.39
C ILE A 186 37.02 12.62 -14.78
N ASN A 187 35.69 12.63 -14.95
CA ASN A 187 34.94 13.81 -15.36
C ASN A 187 33.74 14.06 -14.43
N VAL A 188 33.80 15.17 -13.70
CA VAL A 188 32.77 15.61 -12.75
C VAL A 188 31.40 15.73 -13.40
N GLU A 189 31.32 16.23 -14.64
CA GLU A 189 30.06 16.37 -15.37
C GLU A 189 29.47 15.01 -15.77
N LEU A 190 30.30 14.03 -16.16
CA LEU A 190 29.84 12.68 -16.47
C LEU A 190 29.34 11.97 -15.22
N LYS A 191 30.01 12.17 -14.08
CA LYS A 191 29.59 11.63 -12.78
C LYS A 191 28.24 12.20 -12.34
N GLU A 192 27.99 13.48 -12.58
CA GLU A 192 26.68 14.10 -12.32
C GLU A 192 25.59 13.63 -13.28
N GLN A 193 25.92 13.41 -14.55
CA GLN A 193 25.00 12.84 -15.53
C GLN A 193 24.63 11.39 -15.22
N GLU A 194 25.57 10.56 -14.76
CA GLU A 194 25.27 9.19 -14.35
C GLU A 194 24.38 9.14 -13.10
N LYS A 195 24.68 9.97 -12.08
CA LYS A 195 23.80 10.12 -10.91
C LYS A 195 22.40 10.58 -11.30
N GLU A 196 22.28 11.50 -12.25
CA GLU A 196 20.97 11.92 -12.76
C GLU A 196 20.29 10.78 -13.54
N ALA A 197 21.03 9.98 -14.31
CA ALA A 197 20.50 8.82 -15.04
C ALA A 197 19.87 7.78 -14.10
N GLU A 198 20.47 7.56 -12.93
CA GLU A 198 19.93 6.70 -11.88
C GLU A 198 18.55 7.15 -11.40
N THR A 199 18.28 8.46 -11.31
CA THR A 199 16.96 8.98 -10.87
C THR A 199 15.82 8.49 -11.78
N TYR A 200 16.09 8.35 -13.08
CA TYR A 200 15.09 7.87 -14.03
C TYR A 200 14.77 6.36 -13.81
N ASN A 201 15.63 5.60 -13.12
CA ASN A 201 15.36 4.19 -12.80
C ASN A 201 14.14 4.04 -11.89
N TYR A 202 13.79 5.09 -11.16
CA TYR A 202 12.67 5.10 -10.24
C TYR A 202 11.36 5.54 -10.90
N ASP A 203 10.28 5.51 -10.13
CA ASP A 203 8.99 6.07 -10.53
C ASP A 203 9.00 7.60 -10.37
N ALA A 204 8.25 8.30 -11.21
CA ALA A 204 8.02 9.73 -11.09
C ALA A 204 6.94 10.07 -10.04
N GLN A 205 6.20 9.06 -9.55
CA GLN A 205 5.17 9.20 -8.51
C GLN A 205 5.77 9.13 -7.10
N PHE A 206 5.65 10.22 -6.33
CA PHE A 206 6.19 10.32 -4.97
C PHE A 206 5.73 9.17 -4.08
N HIS A 207 4.42 8.91 -4.03
CA HIS A 207 3.85 7.85 -3.19
C HIS A 207 4.46 6.47 -3.48
N ASP A 208 4.54 6.09 -4.75
CA ASP A 208 4.93 4.74 -5.15
C ASP A 208 6.43 4.54 -4.95
N GLN A 209 7.23 5.55 -5.32
CA GLN A 209 8.67 5.54 -5.09
C GLN A 209 8.99 5.52 -3.60
N PHE A 210 8.30 6.33 -2.80
CA PHE A 210 8.48 6.39 -1.36
C PHE A 210 8.20 5.04 -0.70
N LYS A 211 7.07 4.41 -1.06
CA LYS A 211 6.71 3.09 -0.57
C LYS A 211 7.70 2.03 -1.01
N ALA A 212 8.07 1.98 -2.29
CA ALA A 212 8.97 0.98 -2.83
C ALA A 212 10.34 0.99 -2.12
N ARG A 213 10.90 2.18 -1.88
CA ARG A 213 12.22 2.34 -1.24
C ARG A 213 12.22 2.00 0.25
N LEU A 214 11.10 2.16 0.94
CA LEU A 214 11.00 1.77 2.36
C LEU A 214 10.69 0.29 2.59
N LEU A 215 10.30 -0.47 1.55
CA LEU A 215 10.03 -1.90 1.69
C LEU A 215 11.25 -2.68 2.19
N GLU A 216 12.45 -2.30 1.76
CA GLU A 216 13.71 -2.95 2.18
C GLU A 216 14.01 -2.78 3.67
N HIS A 217 13.50 -1.72 4.27
CA HIS A 217 13.68 -1.42 5.69
C HIS A 217 12.53 -1.94 6.55
N THR A 218 11.47 -2.49 5.95
CA THR A 218 10.27 -3.00 6.64
C THR A 218 9.61 -2.00 7.60
N ILE A 219 9.78 -0.70 7.35
CA ILE A 219 9.26 0.37 8.23
C ILE A 219 7.78 0.63 7.93
N PRO A 220 6.85 0.46 8.89
CA PRO A 220 5.45 0.77 8.70
C PRO A 220 5.25 2.27 8.49
N THR A 221 4.65 2.64 7.37
CA THR A 221 4.42 4.06 7.03
C THR A 221 3.00 4.33 6.57
N GLN A 222 2.51 5.53 6.80
CA GLN A 222 1.25 6.03 6.28
C GLN A 222 1.44 7.45 5.75
N ILE A 223 1.06 7.68 4.49
CA ILE A 223 1.23 8.98 3.84
C ILE A 223 -0.11 9.72 3.89
N PHE A 224 -0.08 10.97 4.33
CA PHE A 224 -1.22 11.88 4.33
C PHE A 224 -0.88 13.15 3.58
N ARG A 225 -1.90 13.75 2.96
CA ARG A 225 -1.81 15.12 2.46
C ARG A 225 -2.33 16.05 3.54
N GLU A 226 -1.72 17.22 3.66
CA GLU A 226 -2.22 18.26 4.57
C GLU A 226 -3.72 18.54 4.32
N SER A 227 -4.13 18.69 3.04
CA SER A 227 -5.53 18.90 2.65
C SER A 227 -6.49 17.73 2.93
N THR A 228 -5.99 16.54 3.25
CA THR A 228 -6.88 15.43 3.69
C THR A 228 -7.22 15.58 5.17
N LEU A 229 -6.25 15.94 6.00
CA LEU A 229 -6.43 16.04 7.46
C LEU A 229 -7.08 17.36 7.87
N ALA A 230 -6.60 18.48 7.32
CA ALA A 230 -7.09 19.83 7.60
C ALA A 230 -7.92 20.39 6.43
N TRP A 231 -8.79 19.58 5.84
CA TRP A 231 -9.47 19.90 4.57
C TRP A 231 -10.26 21.23 4.57
N ARG A 232 -10.71 21.70 5.73
CA ARG A 232 -11.40 22.99 5.92
C ARG A 232 -10.49 24.20 5.72
N ASP A 233 -9.20 24.05 5.99
CA ASP A 233 -8.20 25.13 5.89
C ASP A 233 -7.67 25.30 4.46
N PHE A 234 -7.83 24.26 3.63
CA PHE A 234 -7.37 24.25 2.25
C PHE A 234 -8.51 24.67 1.32
N LYS A 235 -8.59 25.98 1.07
CA LYS A 235 -9.64 26.61 0.27
C LYS A 235 -9.15 27.00 -1.12
N ASN A 236 -10.06 26.97 -2.10
CA ASN A 236 -9.84 27.49 -3.43
C ASN A 236 -9.98 29.02 -3.45
N ALA A 237 -9.81 29.64 -4.62
CA ALA A 237 -9.94 31.09 -4.81
C ALA A 237 -11.32 31.66 -4.42
N PHE A 238 -12.36 30.81 -4.39
CA PHE A 238 -13.72 31.17 -4.00
C PHE A 238 -13.99 30.96 -2.50
N GLY A 239 -12.97 30.63 -1.69
CA GLY A 239 -13.12 30.39 -0.25
C GLY A 239 -13.77 29.05 0.11
N LEU A 240 -14.04 28.18 -0.87
CA LEU A 240 -14.60 26.85 -0.65
C LEU A 240 -13.48 25.81 -0.47
N PRO A 241 -13.67 24.78 0.37
CA PRO A 241 -12.71 23.70 0.49
C PRO A 241 -12.37 23.07 -0.86
N ILE A 242 -11.07 22.88 -1.15
CA ILE A 242 -10.60 22.21 -2.37
C ILE A 242 -11.13 20.77 -2.42
N ARG A 243 -11.29 20.15 -1.24
CA ARG A 243 -11.85 18.81 -1.05
C ARG A 243 -12.81 18.87 0.13
N ASP A 244 -14.08 18.61 -0.12
CA ASP A 244 -15.10 18.57 0.92
C ASP A 244 -15.30 17.14 1.42
N PHE A 245 -15.03 16.94 2.72
CA PHE A 245 -15.23 15.65 3.40
C PHE A 245 -16.41 15.67 4.38
N SER A 246 -17.20 16.74 4.47
CA SER A 246 -18.32 16.89 5.42
C SER A 246 -19.31 15.70 5.40
N LYS A 247 -19.54 15.09 4.23
CA LYS A 247 -20.44 13.95 4.06
C LYS A 247 -19.88 12.60 4.54
N ILE A 248 -18.56 12.51 4.70
CA ILE A 248 -17.82 11.27 4.97
C ILE A 248 -16.74 11.43 6.03
N GLU A 249 -16.87 12.41 6.93
CA GLU A 249 -15.83 12.75 7.89
C GLU A 249 -15.60 11.63 8.91
N GLY A 250 -16.68 11.05 9.45
CA GLY A 250 -16.61 9.86 10.30
C GLY A 250 -16.03 8.67 9.55
N HIS A 251 -16.36 8.50 8.26
CA HIS A 251 -15.74 7.46 7.43
C HIS A 251 -14.24 7.69 7.22
N LEU A 252 -13.79 8.94 7.07
CA LEU A 252 -12.37 9.27 6.99
C LEU A 252 -11.64 8.89 8.28
N ALA A 253 -12.23 9.23 9.44
CA ALA A 253 -11.71 8.86 10.75
C ALA A 253 -11.66 7.34 10.94
N TRP A 254 -12.71 6.59 10.57
CA TRP A 254 -12.72 5.12 10.58
C TRP A 254 -11.56 4.54 9.76
N THR A 255 -11.39 4.98 8.51
CA THR A 255 -10.34 4.46 7.62
C THR A 255 -8.94 4.77 8.14
N ILE A 256 -8.69 6.00 8.60
CA ILE A 256 -7.37 6.42 9.12
C ILE A 256 -7.03 5.65 10.39
N SER A 257 -7.98 5.59 11.33
CA SER A 257 -7.81 4.94 12.62
C SER A 257 -7.57 3.43 12.47
N THR A 258 -8.38 2.76 11.66
CA THR A 258 -8.24 1.32 11.38
C THR A 258 -6.88 1.01 10.75
N ALA A 259 -6.46 1.83 9.77
CA ALA A 259 -5.17 1.64 9.11
C ALA A 259 -3.97 1.90 10.04
N ALA A 260 -4.07 2.91 10.92
CA ALA A 260 -3.05 3.21 11.92
C ALA A 260 -2.93 2.05 12.93
N PHE A 261 -4.06 1.61 13.49
CA PHE A 261 -4.11 0.48 14.42
C PHE A 261 -3.52 -0.80 13.81
N TYR A 262 -3.92 -1.14 12.59
CA TYR A 262 -3.39 -2.32 11.90
C TYR A 262 -1.88 -2.24 11.67
N LYS A 263 -1.38 -1.07 11.25
CA LYS A 263 0.05 -0.87 10.99
C LYS A 263 0.91 -0.84 12.25
N ALA A 264 0.31 -0.50 13.39
CA ALA A 264 0.94 -0.61 14.70
C ALA A 264 1.00 -2.06 15.21
N GLY A 265 0.55 -3.06 14.41
CA GLY A 265 0.53 -4.48 14.78
C GLY A 265 -0.81 -4.96 15.34
N GLY A 266 -1.83 -4.10 15.32
CA GLY A 266 -3.18 -4.44 15.73
C GLY A 266 -3.91 -5.26 14.66
N LYS A 267 -4.93 -6.00 15.08
CA LYS A 267 -5.86 -6.77 14.27
C LYS A 267 -7.26 -6.28 14.61
N PRO A 268 -7.80 -5.32 13.83
CA PRO A 268 -9.14 -4.78 14.08
C PRO A 268 -10.21 -5.88 14.14
N TRP A 269 -10.22 -6.77 13.16
CA TRP A 269 -11.14 -7.92 13.06
C TRP A 269 -10.56 -8.97 12.12
N LYS A 270 -11.16 -10.16 12.09
CA LYS A 270 -10.87 -11.20 11.08
C LYS A 270 -12.15 -11.88 10.58
N LEU A 271 -12.10 -12.68 9.53
CA LEU A 271 -13.24 -13.52 9.14
C LEU A 271 -13.54 -14.53 10.25
N SER A 272 -14.82 -14.70 10.62
CA SER A 272 -15.20 -15.59 11.72
C SER A 272 -15.19 -17.07 11.32
N ASP A 273 -15.68 -17.37 10.13
CA ASP A 273 -16.04 -18.73 9.72
C ASP A 273 -15.14 -19.24 8.59
N VAL A 274 -13.82 -19.09 8.76
CA VAL A 274 -12.83 -19.68 7.83
C VAL A 274 -12.78 -21.18 8.05
N ARG A 275 -12.91 -21.95 6.97
CA ARG A 275 -12.91 -23.42 7.03
C ARG A 275 -11.54 -23.96 7.46
N ASN A 276 -11.54 -24.82 8.47
CA ASN A 276 -10.32 -25.49 8.92
C ASN A 276 -9.79 -26.44 7.82
N GLY A 277 -8.47 -26.54 7.69
CA GLY A 277 -7.83 -27.35 6.65
C GLY A 277 -7.93 -26.77 5.24
N VAL A 278 -8.33 -25.51 5.06
CA VAL A 278 -8.44 -24.87 3.74
C VAL A 278 -7.38 -23.80 3.59
N CYS A 279 -6.69 -23.81 2.46
CA CYS A 279 -5.69 -22.81 2.09
C CYS A 279 -6.18 -21.98 0.89
N TYR A 280 -6.15 -20.65 1.02
CA TYR A 280 -6.50 -19.73 -0.06
C TYR A 280 -5.24 -19.06 -0.60
N LEU A 281 -4.96 -19.25 -1.89
CA LEU A 281 -3.77 -18.74 -2.57
C LEU A 281 -4.19 -17.75 -3.67
N GLY A 282 -3.91 -16.46 -3.48
CA GLY A 282 -4.14 -15.42 -4.49
C GLY A 282 -2.92 -15.22 -5.38
N LEU A 283 -3.07 -15.46 -6.69
CA LEU A 283 -2.05 -15.15 -7.69
C LEU A 283 -2.22 -13.74 -8.25
N VAL A 284 -1.16 -12.95 -8.15
CA VAL A 284 -1.11 -11.57 -8.64
C VAL A 284 0.03 -11.44 -9.65
N TYR A 285 -0.31 -10.90 -10.82
CA TYR A 285 0.66 -10.62 -11.87
C TYR A 285 0.83 -9.11 -12.07
N LYS A 286 2.08 -8.68 -12.20
CA LYS A 286 2.45 -7.30 -12.53
C LYS A 286 3.41 -7.31 -13.72
N LYS A 287 2.99 -6.68 -14.83
CA LYS A 287 3.85 -6.51 -16.00
C LYS A 287 5.07 -5.65 -15.66
N VAL A 288 6.24 -6.03 -16.15
CA VAL A 288 7.48 -5.26 -15.99
C VAL A 288 7.56 -4.22 -17.12
N GLU A 289 7.10 -3.00 -16.85
CA GLU A 289 7.03 -1.92 -17.85
C GLU A 289 8.38 -1.52 -18.46
N LYS A 290 9.47 -1.71 -17.69
CA LYS A 290 10.83 -1.31 -18.07
C LYS A 290 11.63 -2.43 -18.75
N SER A 291 11.04 -3.60 -19.01
CA SER A 291 11.73 -4.73 -19.64
C SER A 291 11.82 -4.59 -21.17
N LYS A 292 12.92 -5.08 -21.77
CA LYS A 292 13.06 -5.22 -23.24
C LYS A 292 12.00 -6.17 -23.82
N ASN A 293 11.61 -7.20 -23.06
CA ASN A 293 10.58 -8.14 -23.47
C ASN A 293 9.21 -7.70 -22.93
N PRO A 294 8.24 -7.32 -23.79
CA PRO A 294 6.91 -6.88 -23.35
C PRO A 294 6.09 -8.01 -22.73
N ARG A 295 6.55 -9.27 -22.80
CA ARG A 295 5.95 -10.42 -22.14
C ARG A 295 6.35 -10.56 -20.68
N ASN A 296 7.38 -9.84 -20.22
CA ASN A 296 7.89 -10.02 -18.88
C ASN A 296 6.92 -9.48 -17.83
N ALA A 297 6.61 -10.31 -16.86
CA ALA A 297 5.81 -9.99 -15.69
C ALA A 297 6.43 -10.65 -14.46
N CYS A 298 6.17 -10.06 -13.29
CA CYS A 298 6.40 -10.67 -12.00
C CYS A 298 5.11 -11.36 -11.56
N CYS A 299 5.22 -12.58 -11.05
CA CYS A 299 4.15 -13.27 -10.37
C CYS A 299 4.44 -13.25 -8.87
N ALA A 300 3.42 -13.00 -8.05
CA ALA A 300 3.47 -13.21 -6.61
C ALA A 300 2.24 -14.02 -6.21
N ALA A 301 2.43 -14.93 -5.25
CA ALA A 301 1.32 -15.60 -4.59
C ALA A 301 1.20 -15.08 -3.17
N GLN A 302 -0.03 -14.85 -2.72
CA GLN A 302 -0.33 -14.54 -1.34
C GLN A 302 -1.22 -15.64 -0.78
N MET A 303 -0.69 -16.38 0.19
CA MET A 303 -1.46 -17.34 0.97
C MET A 303 -2.17 -16.62 2.09
N PHE A 304 -3.45 -16.90 2.29
CA PHE A 304 -4.25 -16.39 3.39
C PHE A 304 -4.62 -17.52 4.35
N LEU A 305 -4.39 -17.30 5.64
CA LEU A 305 -4.72 -18.23 6.71
C LEU A 305 -5.96 -17.75 7.49
N ASP A 306 -6.43 -18.60 8.40
CA ASP A 306 -7.60 -18.37 9.25
C ASP A 306 -7.47 -17.17 10.22
N ASN A 307 -6.25 -16.75 10.51
CA ASN A 307 -5.93 -15.66 11.41
C ASN A 307 -5.93 -14.27 10.73
N GLY A 308 -6.22 -14.22 9.43
CA GLY A 308 -6.24 -12.99 8.63
C GLY A 308 -4.86 -12.49 8.19
N ASP A 309 -3.77 -13.10 8.68
CA ASP A 309 -2.43 -12.85 8.17
C ASP A 309 -2.20 -13.67 6.90
N GLY A 310 -1.38 -13.12 6.01
CA GLY A 310 -1.03 -13.80 4.77
C GLY A 310 0.46 -13.82 4.50
N THR A 311 0.97 -14.97 4.07
CA THR A 311 2.36 -15.14 3.66
C THR A 311 2.47 -14.84 2.16
N VAL A 312 3.39 -13.94 1.80
CA VAL A 312 3.64 -13.57 0.41
C VAL A 312 4.84 -14.34 -0.13
N PHE A 313 4.62 -15.12 -1.17
CA PHE A 313 5.64 -15.83 -1.92
C PHE A 313 5.94 -15.04 -3.20
N LYS A 314 7.16 -14.53 -3.32
CA LYS A 314 7.63 -13.86 -4.54
C LYS A 314 7.97 -14.93 -5.56
N GLY A 315 7.28 -14.92 -6.70
CA GLY A 315 7.62 -15.74 -7.85
C GLY A 315 8.66 -15.07 -8.74
N GLU A 316 9.19 -15.86 -9.68
CA GLU A 316 10.21 -15.40 -10.62
C GLU A 316 9.66 -14.39 -11.64
N VAL A 317 10.56 -13.51 -12.13
CA VAL A 317 10.26 -12.64 -13.27
C VAL A 317 10.47 -13.43 -14.56
N GLY A 318 9.45 -13.51 -15.40
CA GLY A 318 9.54 -14.22 -16.66
C GLY A 318 8.45 -13.82 -17.64
N PRO A 319 8.42 -14.44 -18.84
CA PRO A 319 7.55 -14.05 -19.94
C PRO A 319 6.09 -14.54 -19.75
N TRP A 320 5.51 -14.27 -18.58
CA TRP A 320 4.18 -14.74 -18.17
C TRP A 320 3.06 -14.01 -18.90
N TYR A 321 3.29 -12.78 -19.36
CA TYR A 321 2.27 -12.00 -20.07
C TYR A 321 2.19 -12.41 -21.54
N ASN A 322 0.96 -12.69 -21.99
CA ASN A 322 0.62 -12.90 -23.38
C ASN A 322 0.03 -11.61 -23.99
N PRO A 323 0.74 -10.93 -24.90
CA PRO A 323 0.29 -9.67 -25.49
C PRO A 323 -0.95 -9.81 -26.39
N LYS A 324 -1.24 -11.00 -26.92
CA LYS A 324 -2.33 -11.20 -27.87
C LYS A 324 -3.71 -11.19 -27.19
N ASN A 325 -3.80 -11.82 -26.01
CA ASN A 325 -5.07 -11.98 -25.28
C ASN A 325 -5.06 -11.28 -23.92
N GLY A 326 -3.95 -10.65 -23.52
CA GLY A 326 -3.81 -9.93 -22.26
C GLY A 326 -3.75 -10.83 -21.02
N GLN A 327 -3.57 -12.14 -21.19
CA GLN A 327 -3.57 -13.11 -20.10
C GLN A 327 -2.16 -13.32 -19.51
N TYR A 328 -2.13 -13.88 -18.30
CA TYR A 328 -0.90 -14.28 -17.61
C TYR A 328 -0.94 -15.77 -17.32
N HIS A 329 0.16 -16.46 -17.62
CA HIS A 329 0.33 -17.89 -17.39
C HIS A 329 1.76 -18.18 -16.96
N LEU A 330 1.93 -18.89 -15.85
CA LEU A 330 3.23 -19.42 -15.44
C LEU A 330 3.64 -20.60 -16.32
N LYS A 331 4.94 -20.77 -16.49
CA LYS A 331 5.48 -22.01 -17.04
C LYS A 331 5.41 -23.12 -15.98
N PRO A 332 5.40 -24.40 -16.39
CA PRO A 332 5.23 -25.52 -15.47
C PRO A 332 6.23 -25.55 -14.31
N LYS A 333 7.50 -25.21 -14.55
CA LYS A 333 8.54 -25.21 -13.50
C LYS A 333 8.21 -24.21 -12.39
N GLU A 334 7.84 -22.99 -12.76
CA GLU A 334 7.55 -21.89 -11.84
C GLU A 334 6.20 -22.10 -11.13
N ALA A 335 5.19 -22.64 -11.84
CA ALA A 335 3.91 -23.03 -11.24
C ALA A 335 4.10 -24.10 -10.13
N LYS A 336 4.89 -25.14 -10.42
CA LYS A 336 5.26 -26.19 -9.45
C LYS A 336 5.97 -25.61 -8.24
N ALA A 337 6.97 -24.76 -8.47
CA ALA A 337 7.74 -24.15 -7.39
C ALA A 337 6.86 -23.29 -6.47
N LEU A 338 6.00 -22.44 -7.05
CA LEU A 338 5.14 -21.53 -6.30
C LEU A 338 4.13 -22.26 -5.41
N LEU A 339 3.46 -23.29 -5.96
CA LEU A 339 2.49 -24.06 -5.18
C LEU A 339 3.17 -24.97 -4.15
N SER A 340 4.30 -25.60 -4.49
CA SER A 340 5.06 -26.41 -3.53
C SER A 340 5.52 -25.59 -2.34
N GLN A 341 6.00 -24.37 -2.57
CA GLN A 341 6.40 -23.45 -1.51
C GLN A 341 5.21 -23.08 -0.60
N SER A 342 4.04 -22.82 -1.20
CA SER A 342 2.83 -22.47 -0.44
C SER A 342 2.34 -23.65 0.40
N LEU A 343 2.32 -24.86 -0.17
CA LEU A 343 1.91 -26.09 0.52
C LEU A 343 2.86 -26.46 1.67
N ASN A 344 4.17 -26.34 1.44
CA ASN A 344 5.15 -26.61 2.49
C ASN A 344 5.06 -25.57 3.62
N SER A 345 4.90 -24.29 3.29
CA SER A 345 4.69 -23.24 4.30
C SER A 345 3.41 -23.46 5.12
N TYR A 346 2.32 -23.91 4.49
CA TYR A 346 1.11 -24.30 5.22
C TYR A 346 1.38 -25.46 6.18
N LYS A 347 2.07 -26.51 5.70
CA LYS A 347 2.43 -27.67 6.51
C LYS A 347 3.36 -27.33 7.67
N GLU A 348 4.30 -26.42 7.49
CA GLU A 348 5.19 -25.94 8.56
C GLU A 348 4.39 -25.22 9.66
N LEU A 349 3.34 -24.48 9.29
CA LEU A 349 2.53 -23.72 10.25
C LEU A 349 1.47 -24.58 10.96
N ILE A 350 0.83 -25.51 10.25
CA ILE A 350 -0.32 -26.29 10.74
C ILE A 350 0.08 -27.72 11.14
N GLY A 351 1.21 -28.23 10.64
CA GLY A 351 1.70 -29.59 10.86
C GLY A 351 1.27 -30.60 9.79
N GLU A 352 0.21 -30.30 9.02
CA GLU A 352 -0.33 -31.15 7.96
C GLU A 352 -0.58 -30.37 6.66
N TYR A 353 -0.71 -31.07 5.54
CA TYR A 353 -1.12 -30.46 4.27
C TYR A 353 -2.61 -30.08 4.32
N PRO A 354 -3.03 -29.02 3.60
CA PRO A 354 -4.42 -28.60 3.57
C PRO A 354 -5.29 -29.69 2.91
N LYS A 355 -6.53 -29.84 3.38
CA LYS A 355 -7.56 -30.70 2.77
C LYS A 355 -8.08 -30.11 1.46
N GLU A 356 -8.16 -28.77 1.38
CA GLU A 356 -8.56 -28.06 0.15
C GLU A 356 -7.64 -26.86 -0.10
N VAL A 357 -7.31 -26.62 -1.36
CA VAL A 357 -6.54 -25.45 -1.80
C VAL A 357 -7.31 -24.71 -2.88
N PHE A 358 -7.55 -23.42 -2.65
CA PHE A 358 -8.20 -22.52 -3.61
C PHE A 358 -7.16 -21.60 -4.22
N ILE A 359 -6.94 -21.70 -5.53
CA ILE A 359 -6.09 -20.77 -6.26
C ILE A 359 -6.96 -19.71 -6.92
N HIS A 360 -6.90 -18.48 -6.41
CA HIS A 360 -7.58 -17.33 -6.96
C HIS A 360 -6.69 -16.62 -7.99
N ALA A 361 -7.16 -16.47 -9.21
CA ALA A 361 -6.45 -15.74 -10.25
C ALA A 361 -7.39 -14.81 -11.04
N LYS A 362 -6.82 -13.78 -11.67
CA LYS A 362 -7.58 -12.87 -12.55
C LYS A 362 -7.85 -13.48 -13.92
N THR A 363 -7.03 -14.44 -14.34
CA THR A 363 -7.10 -15.13 -15.63
C THR A 363 -7.41 -16.59 -15.40
N ARG A 364 -8.12 -17.21 -16.36
CA ARG A 364 -8.36 -18.65 -16.34
C ARG A 364 -7.04 -19.38 -16.57
N PHE A 365 -6.76 -20.38 -15.74
CA PHE A 365 -5.59 -21.25 -15.86
C PHE A 365 -5.61 -22.01 -17.19
N ASP A 366 -4.45 -22.12 -17.84
CA ASP A 366 -4.28 -23.01 -18.98
C ASP A 366 -4.02 -24.46 -18.53
N HIS A 367 -4.03 -25.40 -19.48
CA HIS A 367 -3.80 -26.81 -19.17
C HIS A 367 -2.39 -27.09 -18.65
N GLN A 368 -1.37 -26.35 -19.10
CA GLN A 368 0.01 -26.61 -18.70
C GLN A 368 0.25 -26.16 -17.26
N GLU A 369 -0.23 -24.96 -16.91
CA GLU A 369 -0.18 -24.39 -15.58
C GLU A 369 -1.01 -25.21 -14.59
N TRP A 370 -2.23 -25.61 -14.98
CA TRP A 370 -3.08 -26.44 -14.14
C TRP A 370 -2.50 -27.83 -13.88
N ASN A 371 -1.99 -28.51 -14.91
CA ASN A 371 -1.32 -29.81 -14.75
C ASN A 371 -0.10 -29.69 -13.83
N ALA A 372 0.67 -28.60 -13.96
CA ALA A 372 1.80 -28.33 -13.10
C ALA A 372 1.40 -28.16 -11.61
N PHE A 373 0.27 -27.52 -11.33
CA PHE A 373 -0.28 -27.45 -9.97
C PHE A 373 -0.74 -28.81 -9.45
N MET A 374 -1.46 -29.59 -10.27
CA MET A 374 -1.92 -30.92 -9.88
C MET A 374 -0.76 -31.87 -9.55
N GLU A 375 0.34 -31.81 -10.31
CA GLU A 375 1.51 -32.68 -10.10
C GLU A 375 2.19 -32.51 -8.74
N VAL A 376 2.11 -31.32 -8.12
CA VAL A 376 2.74 -31.05 -6.81
C VAL A 376 1.73 -31.07 -5.65
N THR A 377 0.45 -31.19 -5.96
CA THR A 377 -0.59 -31.24 -4.93
C THR A 377 -0.69 -32.67 -4.38
N PRO A 378 -0.65 -32.88 -3.05
CA PRO A 378 -0.88 -34.18 -2.44
C PRO A 378 -2.21 -34.80 -2.89
N LYS A 379 -2.28 -36.13 -2.97
CA LYS A 379 -3.49 -36.83 -3.46
C LYS A 379 -4.71 -36.61 -2.57
N GLU A 380 -4.46 -36.37 -1.29
CA GLU A 380 -5.46 -36.13 -0.25
C GLU A 380 -5.97 -34.68 -0.25
N THR A 381 -5.30 -33.77 -0.98
CA THR A 381 -5.65 -32.36 -1.07
C THR A 381 -6.49 -32.10 -2.33
N ASN A 382 -7.70 -31.57 -2.15
CA ASN A 382 -8.53 -31.14 -3.25
C ASN A 382 -8.07 -29.77 -3.79
N LEU A 383 -7.77 -29.68 -5.09
CA LEU A 383 -7.30 -28.46 -5.74
C LEU A 383 -8.43 -27.78 -6.52
N VAL A 384 -8.73 -26.52 -6.20
CA VAL A 384 -9.79 -25.73 -6.82
C VAL A 384 -9.25 -24.43 -7.41
N GLY A 385 -9.49 -24.20 -8.71
CA GLY A 385 -9.12 -22.95 -9.38
C GLY A 385 -10.32 -22.00 -9.48
N VAL A 386 -10.16 -20.77 -8.99
CA VAL A 386 -11.21 -19.72 -9.06
C VAL A 386 -10.70 -18.55 -9.88
N THR A 387 -11.46 -18.19 -10.92
CA THR A 387 -11.18 -17.00 -11.72
C THR A 387 -12.05 -15.83 -11.28
N ILE A 388 -11.42 -14.76 -10.79
CA ILE A 388 -12.10 -13.54 -10.36
C ILE A 388 -11.96 -12.50 -11.48
N SER A 389 -13.06 -12.21 -12.17
CA SER A 389 -13.10 -11.24 -13.27
C SER A 389 -14.13 -10.15 -13.02
N LYS A 390 -13.85 -8.92 -13.48
CA LYS A 390 -14.83 -7.82 -13.46
C LYS A 390 -15.66 -7.90 -14.73
N THR A 391 -16.94 -8.24 -14.59
CA THR A 391 -17.93 -8.16 -15.66
C THR A 391 -18.70 -6.85 -15.59
N LYS A 392 -19.43 -6.49 -16.65
CA LYS A 392 -20.33 -5.33 -16.61
C LYS A 392 -21.36 -5.57 -15.50
N PRO A 393 -21.70 -4.54 -14.69
CA PRO A 393 -22.63 -4.70 -13.59
C PRO A 393 -23.97 -5.21 -14.13
N LEU A 394 -24.38 -6.37 -13.65
CA LEU A 394 -25.68 -6.95 -13.95
C LEU A 394 -26.70 -6.19 -13.09
N LYS A 395 -27.61 -5.46 -13.75
CA LYS A 395 -28.70 -4.79 -13.05
C LYS A 395 -29.77 -5.84 -12.75
N LEU A 396 -29.90 -6.19 -11.48
CA LEU A 396 -31.04 -6.93 -10.96
C LEU A 396 -32.12 -5.89 -10.62
N TYR A 397 -33.31 -6.05 -11.18
CA TYR A 397 -34.48 -5.22 -10.90
C TYR A 397 -35.47 -6.00 -10.05
#